data_AF-A0A9E5K825-F1
#
_entry.id   AF-A0A9E5K825-F1
#
_cell.length_a   1.000
_cell.length_b   1.000
_cell.length_c   1.000
_cell.angle_alpha   90.00
_cell.angle_beta   90.00
_cell.angle_gamma   90.00
#
_symmetry.space_group_name_H-M   'P 1'
#
loop_
_entity.id
_entity.type
_entity.pdbx_description
1 polymer ?
#
loop_
_entity_poly.entity_id
_entity_poly.type
_entity_poly.pdbx_seq_one_letter_code
_entity_poly.pdbx_strand_id
1 'polypeptide(L)'
;MFQGMFQNLQSSAIKKHMFEMLGERYGRNERFIERLIGQVNTKEDYEGLGVFLADIFESGFIRAVNQYKDQFAKMGMKVSIVPEEKPRDSSSRIFGHSEKSG
;
A
#
# COMPACT_ATOMS: atom_id res chain seq x y z
N MET A 1 4.76 22.94 22.99
CA MET A 1 3.84 21.80 23.24
C MET A 1 3.18 21.23 21.97
N PHE A 2 3.67 21.49 20.76
CA PHE A 2 3.10 20.91 19.52
C PHE A 2 3.87 19.69 18.98
N GLN A 3 5.05 19.39 19.53
CA GLN A 3 5.95 18.35 19.01
C GLN A 3 5.44 16.91 19.29
N GLY A 4 4.70 16.70 20.39
CA GLY A 4 4.20 15.37 20.76
C GLY A 4 2.99 14.87 19.96
N MET A 5 2.17 15.77 19.40
CA MET A 5 1.01 15.37 18.57
C MET A 5 1.44 14.91 17.17
N PHE A 6 2.43 15.58 16.56
CA PHE A 6 2.92 15.23 15.22
C PHE A 6 3.62 13.85 15.19
N GLN A 7 4.43 13.54 16.21
CA GLN A 7 5.07 12.24 16.32
C GLN A 7 4.06 11.09 16.42
N ASN A 8 2.92 11.33 17.10
CA ASN A 8 1.89 10.32 17.27
C ASN A 8 1.17 10.00 15.93
N LEU A 9 0.87 11.02 15.13
CA LEU A 9 0.16 10.87 13.86
C LEU A 9 1.00 10.14 12.80
N GLN A 10 2.28 10.51 12.66
CA GLN A 10 3.20 9.87 11.72
C GLN A 10 3.53 8.44 12.14
N SER A 11 3.75 8.20 13.43
CA SER A 11 3.98 6.86 13.97
C SER A 11 2.81 5.92 13.70
N SER A 12 1.57 6.41 13.88
CA SER A 12 0.36 5.63 13.58
C SER A 12 0.26 5.27 12.09
N ALA A 13 0.58 6.20 11.20
CA ALA A 13 0.58 5.96 9.75
C ALA A 13 1.61 4.89 9.33
N ILE A 14 2.85 4.95 9.86
CA ILE A 14 3.86 3.92 9.56
C ILE A 14 3.42 2.56 10.08
N LYS A 15 2.88 2.48 11.31
CA LYS A 15 2.37 1.21 11.85
C LYS A 15 1.28 0.62 10.95
N LYS A 16 0.35 1.43 10.48
CA LYS A 16 -0.71 1.00 9.56
C LYS A 16 -0.13 0.45 8.26
N HIS A 17 0.77 1.15 7.61
CA HIS A 17 1.39 0.68 6.37
C HIS A 17 2.21 -0.60 6.56
N MET A 18 2.95 -0.69 7.67
CA MET A 18 3.68 -1.91 8.04
C MET A 18 2.74 -3.09 8.29
N PHE A 19 1.58 -2.84 8.91
CA PHE A 19 0.54 -3.86 9.10
C PHE A 19 -0.03 -4.34 7.76
N GLU A 20 -0.35 -3.41 6.86
CA GLU A 20 -0.84 -3.73 5.51
C GLU A 20 0.18 -4.53 4.68
N MET A 21 1.46 -4.18 4.76
CA MET A 21 2.53 -4.88 4.02
C MET A 21 2.89 -6.25 4.60
N LEU A 22 2.90 -6.39 5.93
CA LEU A 22 3.34 -7.62 6.60
C LEU A 22 2.20 -8.60 6.89
N GLY A 23 0.95 -8.13 6.94
CA GLY A 23 -0.23 -8.92 7.25
C GLY A 23 -0.06 -9.73 8.54
N GLU A 24 -0.29 -11.04 8.46
CA GLU A 24 -0.13 -11.98 9.59
C GLU A 24 1.27 -11.96 10.23
N ARG A 25 2.31 -11.56 9.47
CA ARG A 25 3.69 -11.49 9.97
C ARG A 25 3.94 -10.23 10.78
N TYR A 26 3.02 -9.27 10.81
CA TYR A 26 3.18 -8.03 11.57
C TYR A 26 3.41 -8.29 13.05
N GLY A 27 2.58 -9.14 13.68
CA GLY A 27 2.66 -9.40 15.13
C GLY A 27 4.03 -9.96 15.58
N ARG A 28 4.73 -10.71 14.72
CA ARG A 28 6.09 -11.19 15.02
C ARG A 28 7.12 -10.05 15.05
N ASN A 29 6.89 -9.00 14.27
CA ASN A 29 7.84 -7.90 14.05
C ASN A 29 7.43 -6.61 14.77
N GLU A 30 6.27 -6.56 15.42
CA GLU A 30 5.69 -5.36 16.02
C GLU A 30 6.67 -4.63 16.94
N ARG A 31 7.29 -5.33 17.90
CA ARG A 31 8.27 -4.72 18.82
C ARG A 31 9.46 -4.08 18.10
N PHE A 32 9.89 -4.65 16.98
CA PHE A 32 10.99 -4.09 16.19
C PHE A 32 10.52 -2.86 15.42
N ILE A 33 9.33 -2.93 14.82
CA ILE A 33 8.68 -1.81 14.11
C ILE A 33 8.49 -0.63 15.06
N GLU A 34 8.04 -0.86 16.29
CA GLU A 34 7.88 0.19 17.30
C GLU A 34 9.20 0.89 17.64
N ARG A 35 10.29 0.12 17.80
CA ARG A 35 11.61 0.70 18.03
C ARG A 35 12.09 1.53 16.85
N LEU A 36 11.88 1.03 15.64
CA LEU A 36 12.29 1.70 14.40
C LEU A 36 11.53 3.02 14.22
N ILE A 37 10.21 3.00 14.44
CA ILE A 37 9.37 4.21 14.40
C ILE A 37 9.79 5.21 15.48
N GLY A 38 10.17 4.74 16.67
CA GLY A 38 10.65 5.60 17.75
C GLY A 38 11.96 6.34 17.43
N GLN A 39 12.66 6.00 16.35
CA GLN A 39 13.83 6.74 15.86
C GLN A 39 13.48 7.77 14.77
N VAL A 40 12.27 7.72 14.22
CA VAL A 40 11.80 8.66 13.18
C VAL A 40 11.35 9.94 13.86
N ASN A 41 12.18 10.97 13.82
CA ASN A 41 11.94 12.21 14.58
C ASN A 41 11.62 13.40 13.68
N THR A 42 12.02 13.35 12.42
CA THR A 42 11.80 14.43 11.45
C THR A 42 10.86 14.00 10.33
N LYS A 43 10.34 14.98 9.59
CA LYS A 43 9.49 14.72 8.43
C LYS A 43 10.33 14.06 7.32
N GLU A 44 11.57 14.47 7.20
CA GLU A 44 12.56 13.94 6.26
C GLU A 44 12.84 12.45 6.55
N ASP A 45 12.98 12.07 7.82
CA ASP A 45 13.14 10.66 8.22
C ASP A 45 11.91 9.82 7.85
N TYR A 46 10.71 10.40 8.04
CA TYR A 46 9.45 9.73 7.70
C TYR A 46 9.33 9.49 6.19
N GLU A 47 9.58 10.52 5.38
CA GLU A 47 9.53 10.42 3.92
C GLU A 47 10.59 9.46 3.40
N GLY A 48 11.81 9.55 3.93
CA GLY A 48 12.90 8.64 3.59
C GLY A 48 12.60 7.18 3.95
N LEU A 49 12.02 6.93 5.12
CA LEU A 49 11.58 5.58 5.51
C LEU A 49 10.47 5.07 4.60
N GLY A 50 9.51 5.92 4.23
CA GLY A 50 8.43 5.57 3.31
C GLY A 50 8.96 5.13 1.93
N VAL A 51 9.87 5.92 1.34
CA VAL A 51 10.52 5.61 0.06
C VAL A 51 11.31 4.30 0.17
N PHE A 52 12.11 4.14 1.24
CA PHE A 52 12.89 2.93 1.46
C PHE A 52 12.03 1.66 1.52
N LEU A 53 10.88 1.71 2.21
CA LEU A 53 9.96 0.58 2.28
C LEU A 53 9.32 0.27 0.91
N ALA A 54 8.95 1.31 0.16
CA ALA A 54 8.41 1.15 -1.19
C ALA A 54 9.42 0.49 -2.13
N ASP A 55 10.68 0.92 -2.10
CA ASP A 55 11.76 0.35 -2.92
C ASP A 55 12.01 -1.13 -2.62
N ILE A 56 11.98 -1.52 -1.34
CA ILE A 56 12.09 -2.93 -0.92
C ILE A 56 10.92 -3.75 -1.47
N PHE A 57 9.70 -3.23 -1.32
CA PHE A 57 8.50 -3.92 -1.78
C PHE A 57 8.50 -4.08 -3.30
N GLU A 58 8.79 -3.02 -4.05
CA GLU A 58 8.84 -3.03 -5.51
C GLU A 58 9.93 -3.98 -6.02
N SER A 59 11.13 -3.95 -5.42
CA SER A 59 12.22 -4.86 -5.76
C SER A 59 11.83 -6.33 -5.55
N GLY A 60 11.17 -6.63 -4.44
CA GLY A 60 10.64 -7.97 -4.14
C GLY A 60 9.57 -8.41 -5.13
N PHE A 61 8.64 -7.51 -5.46
CA PHE A 61 7.56 -7.75 -6.42
C PHE A 61 8.10 -8.03 -7.83
N ILE A 62 8.99 -7.18 -8.35
CA ILE A 62 9.60 -7.36 -9.69
C ILE A 62 10.36 -8.69 -9.75
N ARG A 63 11.11 -9.02 -8.69
CA ARG A 63 11.83 -10.30 -8.62
C ARG A 63 10.88 -11.49 -8.67
N ALA A 64 9.80 -11.47 -7.90
CA ALA A 64 8.79 -12.53 -7.90
C ALA A 64 8.13 -12.67 -9.27
N VAL A 65 7.71 -11.54 -9.87
CA VAL A 65 7.14 -11.50 -11.23
C VAL A 65 8.09 -12.13 -12.26
N ASN A 66 9.37 -11.77 -12.22
CA ASN A 66 10.36 -12.31 -13.15
C ASN A 66 10.55 -13.81 -12.94
N GLN A 67 10.62 -14.28 -11.69
CA GLN A 67 10.69 -15.71 -11.38
C GLN A 67 9.48 -16.47 -11.92
N TYR A 68 8.27 -15.94 -11.78
CA TYR A 68 7.08 -16.55 -12.35
C TYR A 68 7.14 -16.57 -13.88
N LYS A 69 7.47 -15.44 -14.51
CA LYS A 69 7.62 -15.38 -15.98
C LYS A 69 8.61 -16.43 -16.49
N ASP A 70 9.75 -16.60 -15.83
CA ASP A 70 10.75 -17.60 -16.20
C ASP A 70 10.24 -19.03 -16.01
N GLN A 71 9.51 -19.30 -14.94
CA GLN A 71 8.90 -20.62 -14.69
C GLN A 71 7.83 -20.95 -15.73
N PHE A 72 6.95 -20.01 -16.06
CA PHE A 72 5.90 -20.22 -17.06
C PHE A 72 6.44 -20.27 -18.49
N ALA A 73 7.46 -19.49 -18.81
CA ALA A 73 8.14 -19.55 -20.11
C ALA A 73 8.75 -20.93 -20.36
N LYS A 74 9.33 -21.58 -19.34
CA LYS A 74 9.84 -22.97 -19.42
C LYS A 74 8.73 -23.99 -19.73
N MET A 75 7.48 -23.67 -19.42
CA MET A 75 6.31 -24.49 -19.72
C MET A 75 5.63 -24.10 -21.04
N GLY A 76 6.24 -23.21 -21.84
CA GLY A 76 5.67 -22.72 -23.10
C GLY A 76 4.52 -21.72 -22.94
N MET A 77 4.29 -21.21 -21.73
CA MET A 77 3.21 -20.26 -21.43
C MET A 77 3.74 -18.82 -21.37
N LYS A 78 3.04 -17.89 -22.03
CA LYS A 78 3.35 -16.45 -21.99
C LYS A 78 2.50 -15.76 -20.92
N VAL A 79 3.13 -15.23 -19.89
CA VAL A 79 2.46 -14.49 -18.80
C VAL A 79 2.46 -12.99 -19.09
N SER A 80 1.27 -12.38 -19.07
CA SER A 80 1.08 -10.93 -19.13
C SER A 80 0.42 -10.45 -17.84
N ILE A 81 0.91 -9.35 -17.28
CA ILE A 81 0.24 -8.71 -16.14
C ILE A 81 -0.88 -7.85 -16.71
N VAL A 82 -2.12 -8.14 -16.32
CA VAL A 82 -3.28 -7.34 -16.69
C VAL A 82 -3.71 -6.56 -15.45
N PRO A 83 -3.73 -5.22 -15.48
CA PRO A 83 -4.24 -4.43 -14.37
C PRO A 83 -5.74 -4.68 -14.20
N GLU A 84 -6.20 -4.79 -12.96
CA GLU A 84 -7.62 -4.96 -12.65
C GLU A 84 -8.36 -3.66 -12.96
N GLU A 85 -9.34 -3.70 -13.88
CA GLU A 85 -10.19 -2.55 -14.17
C GLU A 85 -11.04 -2.24 -12.94
N LYS A 86 -10.82 -1.06 -12.32
CA LYS A 86 -11.67 -0.60 -11.21
C LYS A 86 -13.15 -0.61 -11.66
N PRO A 87 -14.08 -1.18 -10.88
CA PRO A 87 -15.49 -1.13 -11.22
C PRO A 87 -15.94 0.34 -11.28
N ARG A 88 -16.41 0.74 -12.46
CA ARG A 88 -16.93 2.07 -12.74
C ARG A 88 -18.21 2.26 -11.94
N ASP A 89 -18.14 3.08 -10.90
CA ASP A 89 -19.25 3.47 -10.04
C ASP A 89 -20.51 3.84 -10.86
N SER A 90 -21.53 2.99 -10.80
CA SER A 90 -22.79 3.12 -11.54
C SER A 90 -23.86 3.86 -10.74
N SER A 91 -23.47 4.84 -9.92
CA SER A 91 -24.38 5.61 -9.07
C SER A 91 -25.01 6.87 -9.71
N SER A 92 -24.77 7.16 -10.99
CA SER A 92 -25.22 8.41 -11.63
C SER A 92 -26.57 8.35 -12.39
N ARG A 93 -27.47 7.39 -12.11
CA ARG A 93 -28.77 7.28 -12.82
C ARG A 93 -30.04 7.37 -11.97
N ILE A 94 -29.99 7.82 -10.72
CA ILE A 94 -31.20 7.79 -9.84
C ILE A 94 -32.01 9.10 -9.81
N PHE A 95 -31.51 10.24 -10.30
CA PHE A 95 -32.32 11.48 -10.35
C PHE A 95 -32.43 12.03 -11.77
N GLY A 96 -33.23 11.34 -12.59
CA GLY A 96 -33.81 11.89 -13.81
C GLY A 96 -35.07 12.67 -13.45
N HIS A 97 -35.07 13.95 -13.81
CA HIS A 97 -36.25 14.83 -13.88
C HIS A 97 -37.51 14.10 -14.39
N SER A 98 -38.61 14.22 -13.64
CA SER A 98 -39.95 14.20 -14.24
C SER A 98 -40.70 15.46 -13.81
N GLU A 99 -40.46 16.53 -14.55
CA GLU A 99 -41.47 17.58 -14.72
C GLU A 99 -42.50 17.10 -15.77
N LYS A 100 -43.75 17.52 -15.58
CA LYS A 100 -44.94 17.45 -16.45
C LYS A 100 -45.87 16.23 -16.27
N SER A 101 -47.01 16.46 -15.60
CA SER A 101 -48.31 16.79 -16.25
C SER A 101 -49.48 16.39 -15.33
N GLY A 102 -50.39 17.34 -15.10
CA GLY A 102 -51.65 17.14 -14.37
C GLY A 102 -52.13 18.41 -13.71
#